data_AF-A0A349TGS5-F1
#
_entry.id   AF-A0A349TGS5-F1
#
_cell.length_a   1.000
_cell.length_b   1.000
_cell.length_c   1.000
_cell.angle_alpha   90.00
_cell.angle_beta   90.00
_cell.angle_gamma   90.00
#
_symmetry.space_group_name_H-M   'P 1'
#
loop_
_entity.id
_entity.type
_entity.pdbx_description
1 polymer ?
#
loop_
_entity_poly.entity_id
_entity_poly.type
_entity_poly.pdbx_seq_one_letter_code
_entity_poly.pdbx_strand_id
1 'polypeptide(L)'
;MSGRNFDHRKQWLVIRIKELAAGFAIDVCAYAVMSNHYHLVLHVDLADAKSWSDEEVIKRWTALFPSNGKLIETLYLNRKSKTAQKQLHKKIEERRSRLSDISWFMRCLNESFARRAN
;
A
#
# COMPACT_ATOMS: atom_id res chain seq x y z
N MET A 1 -0.07 -25.27 -30.12
CA MET A 1 0.55 -24.79 -28.87
C MET A 1 0.34 -23.28 -28.78
N SER A 2 -0.68 -22.82 -28.05
CA SER A 2 -0.87 -21.38 -27.87
C SER A 2 0.09 -20.88 -26.82
N GLY A 3 1.24 -20.38 -27.27
CA GLY A 3 2.18 -19.61 -26.47
C GLY A 3 1.55 -18.28 -26.05
N ARG A 4 0.55 -18.33 -25.17
CA ARG A 4 0.07 -17.13 -24.49
C ARG A 4 1.22 -16.65 -23.62
N ASN A 5 1.75 -15.49 -23.96
CA ASN A 5 2.91 -14.92 -23.30
C ASN A 5 2.52 -14.42 -21.89
N PHE A 6 2.56 -15.33 -20.92
CA PHE A 6 2.25 -15.05 -19.50
C PHE A 6 3.34 -14.23 -18.80
N ASP A 7 4.49 -14.01 -19.44
CA ASP A 7 5.63 -13.31 -18.84
C ASP A 7 5.31 -11.85 -18.52
N HIS A 8 4.50 -11.18 -19.34
CA HIS A 8 4.05 -9.81 -19.05
C HIS A 8 3.20 -9.73 -17.77
N ARG A 9 2.36 -10.74 -17.51
CA ARG A 9 1.54 -10.80 -16.30
C ARG A 9 2.42 -11.02 -15.06
N LYS A 10 3.43 -11.90 -15.16
CA LYS A 10 4.39 -12.14 -14.08
C LYS A 10 5.23 -10.90 -13.79
N GLN A 11 5.77 -10.26 -14.83
CA GLN A 11 6.60 -9.07 -14.70
C GLN A 11 5.82 -7.93 -14.05
N TRP A 12 4.58 -7.69 -14.49
CA TRP A 12 3.75 -6.68 -13.87
C TRP A 12 3.42 -7.00 -12.40
N LEU A 13 3.13 -8.26 -12.06
CA LEU A 13 2.86 -8.65 -10.68
C LEU A 13 4.07 -8.33 -9.78
N VAL A 14 5.27 -8.67 -10.23
CA VAL A 14 6.52 -8.35 -9.52
C VAL A 14 6.71 -6.84 -9.36
N ILE A 15 6.43 -6.05 -10.41
CA ILE A 15 6.48 -4.58 -10.31
C ILE A 15 5.50 -4.09 -9.26
N ARG A 16 4.26 -4.59 -9.27
CA ARG A 16 3.23 -4.16 -8.32
C ARG A 16 3.56 -4.54 -6.88
N ILE A 17 4.12 -5.73 -6.65
CA ILE A 17 4.61 -6.17 -5.34
C ILE A 17 5.67 -5.19 -4.82
N LYS A 18 6.63 -4.79 -5.66
CA LYS A 18 7.68 -3.83 -5.29
C LYS A 18 7.14 -2.43 -5.01
N GLU A 19 6.18 -1.95 -5.81
CA GLU A 19 5.51 -0.67 -5.56
C GLU A 19 4.80 -0.65 -4.20
N LEU A 20 4.09 -1.74 -3.87
CA LEU A 20 3.41 -1.87 -2.57
C LEU A 20 4.43 -1.94 -1.42
N ALA A 21 5.49 -2.74 -1.56
CA ALA A 21 6.55 -2.86 -0.55
C ALA A 21 7.25 -1.52 -0.28
N ALA A 22 7.40 -0.66 -1.29
CA ALA A 22 7.97 0.68 -1.11
C ALA A 22 7.07 1.63 -0.30
N GLY A 23 5.75 1.41 -0.29
CA GLY A 23 4.80 2.24 0.44
C GLY A 23 4.42 1.69 1.82
N PHE A 24 4.35 0.37 1.96
CA PHE A 24 4.00 -0.32 3.20
C PHE A 24 5.23 -0.49 4.11
N ALA A 25 4.98 -0.72 5.41
CA ALA A 25 5.99 -1.18 6.36
C ALA A 25 6.08 -2.72 6.28
N ILE A 26 6.23 -3.23 5.06
CA ILE A 26 6.21 -4.66 4.78
C ILE A 26 7.30 -4.97 3.77
N ASP A 27 8.25 -5.79 4.20
CA ASP A 27 9.29 -6.32 3.33
C ASP A 27 8.81 -7.58 2.63
N VAL A 28 9.25 -7.74 1.38
CA VAL A 28 9.05 -8.97 0.61
C VAL A 28 10.32 -9.79 0.69
N CYS A 29 10.35 -10.76 1.61
CA CYS A 29 11.50 -11.62 1.84
C CYS A 29 11.70 -12.63 0.71
N ALA A 30 10.61 -13.15 0.15
CA ALA A 30 10.63 -14.06 -0.97
C ALA A 30 9.30 -14.04 -1.74
N TYR A 31 9.33 -14.42 -3.01
CA TYR A 31 8.13 -14.61 -3.82
C TYR A 31 8.30 -15.71 -4.86
N ALA A 32 7.19 -16.37 -5.22
CA ALA A 32 7.14 -17.32 -6.34
C ALA A 32 5.88 -17.05 -7.18
N VAL A 33 6.04 -16.92 -8.50
CA VAL A 33 4.92 -16.62 -9.42
C VAL A 33 4.74 -17.74 -10.44
N MET A 34 3.59 -18.40 -10.39
CA MET A 34 3.18 -19.44 -11.33
C MET A 34 2.05 -18.94 -12.24
N SER A 35 1.60 -19.78 -13.16
CA SER A 35 0.56 -19.45 -14.13
C SER A 35 -0.83 -19.26 -13.51
N ASN A 36 -1.12 -19.92 -12.38
CA ASN A 36 -2.43 -19.94 -11.72
C ASN A 36 -2.44 -19.35 -10.30
N HIS A 37 -1.27 -19.14 -9.67
CA HIS A 37 -1.17 -18.55 -8.34
C HIS A 37 0.22 -17.98 -8.06
N TYR A 38 0.37 -17.29 -6.93
CA TYR A 38 1.64 -16.77 -6.45
C TYR A 38 1.75 -17.00 -4.93
N HIS A 39 2.98 -17.10 -4.45
CA HIS A 39 3.32 -17.17 -3.02
C HIS A 39 4.16 -15.96 -2.64
N LEU A 40 3.92 -15.42 -1.45
CA LEU A 40 4.68 -14.31 -0.87
C LEU A 40 5.11 -14.67 0.55
N VAL A 41 6.37 -14.39 0.87
CA VAL A 41 6.87 -14.36 2.24
C VAL A 41 7.07 -12.90 2.61
N LEU A 42 6.29 -12.45 3.59
CA LEU A 42 6.23 -11.05 4.00
C LEU A 42 6.72 -10.90 5.45
N HIS A 43 7.45 -9.84 5.71
CA HIS A 43 7.83 -9.41 7.05
C HIS A 43 7.20 -8.06 7.33
N VAL A 44 6.44 -7.94 8.42
CA VAL A 44 5.82 -6.68 8.83
C VAL A 44 6.75 -5.96 9.79
N ASP A 45 7.29 -4.83 9.38
CA ASP A 45 8.14 -4.00 10.22
C ASP A 45 7.31 -2.98 11.02
N LEU A 46 6.76 -3.44 12.14
CA LEU A 46 6.01 -2.58 13.05
C LEU A 46 6.88 -1.50 13.71
N ALA A 47 8.21 -1.69 13.78
CA ALA A 47 9.11 -0.70 14.34
C ALA A 47 9.30 0.46 13.36
N ASP A 48 9.52 0.16 12.07
CA ASP A 48 9.59 1.16 11.00
C ASP A 48 8.28 1.95 10.91
N ALA A 49 7.13 1.27 10.88
CA ALA A 49 5.81 1.91 10.84
C ALA A 49 5.60 2.93 11.99
N LYS A 50 6.04 2.57 13.21
CA LYS A 50 5.95 3.42 14.41
C LYS A 50 6.95 4.58 14.39
N SER A 51 8.07 4.43 13.70
CA SER A 51 9.10 5.47 13.58
C SER A 51 8.69 6.61 12.64
N TRP A 52 7.75 6.35 11.72
CA TRP A 52 7.31 7.33 10.73
C TRP A 52 6.60 8.53 11.37
N SER A 53 7.00 9.72 10.93
CA SER A 53 6.24 10.94 11.20
C SER A 53 4.87 10.89 10.55
N ASP A 54 3.95 11.70 11.07
CA ASP A 54 2.64 11.93 10.48
C ASP A 54 2.72 12.32 8.99
N GLU A 55 3.72 13.11 8.62
CA GLU A 55 3.97 13.53 7.24
C GLU A 55 4.41 12.38 6.34
N GLU A 56 5.26 11.49 6.85
CA GLU A 56 5.72 10.32 6.10
C GLU A 56 4.58 9.31 5.89
N VAL A 57 3.73 9.09 6.91
CA VAL A 57 2.51 8.26 6.77
C VAL A 57 1.60 8.84 5.68
N ILE A 58 1.41 10.16 5.66
CA ILE A 58 0.62 10.85 4.64
C ILE A 58 1.24 10.64 3.26
N LYS A 59 2.53 10.91 3.10
CA LYS A 59 3.25 10.80 1.83
C LYS A 59 3.19 9.37 1.25
N ARG A 60 3.44 8.35 2.08
CA ARG A 60 3.34 6.94 1.68
C ARG A 60 1.91 6.58 1.27
N TRP A 61 0.92 7.03 2.04
CA TRP A 61 -0.49 6.78 1.72
C TRP A 61 -0.91 7.44 0.39
N THR A 62 -0.52 8.69 0.14
CA THR A 62 -0.91 9.41 -1.09
C THR A 62 -0.20 8.90 -2.32
N ALA A 63 1.03 8.39 -2.20
CA ALA A 63 1.72 7.71 -3.29
C ALA A 63 0.97 6.45 -3.75
N LEU A 64 0.39 5.70 -2.81
CA LEU A 64 -0.40 4.48 -3.11
C LEU A 64 -1.84 4.78 -3.53
N PHE A 65 -2.44 5.85 -2.99
CA PHE A 65 -3.82 6.24 -3.25
C PHE A 65 -3.94 7.74 -3.60
N PRO A 66 -3.56 8.14 -4.83
CA PRO A 66 -3.51 9.55 -5.22
C PRO A 66 -4.85 10.29 -5.10
N SER A 67 -5.97 9.59 -5.34
CA SER A 67 -7.33 10.15 -5.18
C SER A 67 -7.63 10.61 -3.75
N ASN A 68 -6.93 10.07 -2.76
CA ASN A 68 -7.07 10.46 -1.35
C ASN A 68 -6.16 11.63 -0.96
N GLY A 69 -5.25 12.07 -1.84
CA GLY A 69 -4.26 13.13 -1.54
C GLY A 69 -4.88 14.47 -1.18
N LYS A 70 -5.82 14.95 -2.00
CA LYS A 70 -6.48 16.25 -1.80
C LYS A 70 -7.20 16.35 -0.44
N LEU A 71 -7.80 15.25 0.03
CA LEU A 71 -8.52 15.22 1.30
C LEU A 71 -7.55 15.39 2.48
N ILE A 72 -6.37 14.79 2.42
CA ILE A 72 -5.37 14.88 3.49
C ILE A 72 -4.75 16.26 3.52
N GLU A 73 -4.37 16.78 2.35
CA GLU A 73 -3.80 18.10 2.22
C GLU A 73 -4.76 19.17 2.77
N THR A 74 -6.04 19.07 2.42
CA THR A 74 -7.09 19.96 2.94
C THR A 74 -7.21 19.90 4.47
N LEU A 75 -7.16 18.69 5.07
CA LEU A 75 -7.24 18.51 6.52
C LEU A 75 -5.98 19.01 7.23
N TYR A 76 -4.82 18.81 6.63
CA TYR A 76 -3.53 19.27 7.15
C TYR A 76 -3.44 20.80 7.14
N LEU A 77 -3.91 21.45 6.08
CA LEU A 77 -3.97 22.92 5.96
C LEU A 77 -4.98 23.56 6.93
N ASN A 78 -6.08 22.87 7.26
CA ASN A 78 -7.15 23.37 8.12
C ASN A 78 -7.00 22.96 9.61
N ARG A 79 -5.82 22.56 10.07
CA ARG A 79 -5.53 22.05 11.43
C ARG A 79 -5.67 23.06 12.59
N LYS A 80 -6.34 24.20 12.39
CA LYS A 80 -6.38 25.32 13.35
C LYS A 80 -7.29 25.05 14.57
N SER A 81 -8.21 24.09 14.49
CA SER A 81 -9.06 23.67 15.61
C SER A 81 -8.57 22.39 16.26
N LYS A 82 -8.65 22.30 17.60
CA LYS A 82 -8.37 21.06 18.36
C LYS A 82 -9.16 19.85 17.85
N THR A 83 -10.41 20.06 17.44
CA THR A 83 -11.25 19.00 16.87
C THR A 83 -10.70 18.50 15.54
N ALA A 84 -10.25 19.41 14.67
CA ALA A 84 -9.64 19.06 13.39
C ALA A 84 -8.33 18.30 13.57
N GLN A 85 -7.49 18.71 14.53
CA GLN A 85 -6.25 18.01 14.88
C GLN A 85 -6.51 16.59 15.37
N LYS A 86 -7.49 16.40 16.26
CA LYS A 86 -7.86 15.06 16.76
C LYS A 86 -8.36 14.14 15.65
N GLN A 87 -9.17 14.66 14.73
CA GLN A 87 -9.65 13.90 13.57
C GLN A 87 -8.52 13.56 12.60
N LEU A 88 -7.61 14.50 12.33
CA LEU A 88 -6.45 14.28 11.48
C LEU A 88 -5.56 13.18 12.07
N HIS A 89 -5.19 13.29 13.35
CA HIS A 89 -4.37 12.30 14.03
C HIS A 89 -5.01 10.91 13.99
N LYS A 90 -6.31 10.78 14.29
CA LYS A 90 -7.03 9.51 14.18
C LYS A 90 -6.93 8.89 12.79
N LYS A 91 -7.06 9.70 11.73
CA LYS A 91 -6.93 9.22 10.34
C LYS A 91 -5.50 8.81 10.00
N ILE A 92 -4.50 9.49 10.55
CA ILE A 92 -3.09 9.15 10.34
C ILE A 92 -2.76 7.83 11.02
N GLU A 93 -3.18 7.62 12.27
CA GLU A 93 -2.98 6.35 12.97
C GLU A 93 -3.68 5.18 12.27
N GLU A 94 -4.91 5.40 11.80
CA GLU A 94 -5.62 4.41 10.99
C GLU A 94 -4.83 4.05 9.73
N ARG A 95 -4.26 5.02 9.03
CA ARG A 95 -3.44 4.77 7.84
C ARG A 95 -2.14 4.07 8.17
N ARG A 96 -1.45 4.46 9.24
CA ARG A 96 -0.23 3.80 9.71
C ARG A 96 -0.51 2.32 9.97
N SER A 97 -1.59 2.01 10.69
CA SER A 97 -2.03 0.63 10.94
C SER A 97 -2.28 -0.14 9.64
N ARG A 98 -2.93 0.47 8.66
CA ARG A 98 -3.20 -0.16 7.36
C ARG A 98 -1.93 -0.38 6.53
N LEU A 99 -0.97 0.55 6.58
CA LEU A 99 0.32 0.42 5.90
C LEU A 99 1.23 -0.66 6.53
N SER A 100 0.88 -1.16 7.71
CA SER A 100 1.53 -2.30 8.36
C SER A 100 0.67 -3.56 8.38
N ASP A 101 -0.43 -3.62 7.61
CA ASP A 101 -1.38 -4.74 7.64
C ASP A 101 -1.28 -5.60 6.36
N ILE A 102 -1.03 -6.90 6.55
CA ILE A 102 -0.90 -7.86 5.45
C ILE A 102 -2.20 -7.97 4.63
N SER A 103 -3.36 -7.92 5.28
CA SER A 103 -4.65 -8.01 4.58
C SER A 103 -4.86 -6.79 3.68
N TRP A 104 -4.43 -5.60 4.10
CA TRP A 104 -4.42 -4.38 3.29
C TRP A 104 -3.45 -4.49 2.12
N PHE A 105 -2.24 -4.98 2.35
CA PHE A 105 -1.27 -5.24 1.29
C PHE A 105 -1.85 -6.17 0.22
N MET A 106 -2.38 -7.32 0.65
CA MET A 106 -2.98 -8.32 -0.24
C MET A 106 -4.23 -7.79 -0.95
N ARG A 107 -5.06 -7.00 -0.27
CA ARG A 107 -6.20 -6.32 -0.90
C ARG A 107 -5.75 -5.43 -2.06
N CYS A 108 -4.74 -4.58 -1.84
CA CYS A 108 -4.22 -3.68 -2.87
C CYS A 108 -3.61 -4.44 -4.06
N LEU A 109 -2.92 -5.55 -3.78
CA LEU A 109 -2.35 -6.42 -4.81
C LEU A 109 -3.46 -7.09 -5.65
N ASN A 110 -4.46 -7.68 -4.99
CA ASN A 110 -5.54 -8.43 -5.65
C ASN A 110 -6.53 -7.53 -6.40
N GLU A 111 -6.86 -6.35 -5.87
CA GLU A 111 -7.77 -5.41 -6.55
C GLU A 111 -7.19 -4.95 -7.89
N SER A 112 -5.87 -4.77 -7.95
CA SER A 112 -5.16 -4.38 -9.16
C SER A 112 -5.21 -5.49 -10.22
N PHE A 113 -5.24 -6.75 -9.79
CA PHE A 113 -5.42 -7.91 -10.67
C PHE A 113 -6.85 -7.99 -11.21
N ALA A 114 -7.85 -7.85 -10.34
CA ALA A 114 -9.26 -7.90 -10.72
C ALA A 114 -9.62 -6.83 -11.75
N ARG A 115 -9.14 -5.59 -11.57
CA ARG A 115 -9.39 -4.48 -12.52
C ARG A 115 -8.79 -4.65 -13.90
N ARG A 116 -7.78 -5.52 -14.07
CA ARG A 116 -7.10 -5.77 -15.35
C ARG A 116 -7.49 -7.09 -16.02
N ALA A 117 -8.18 -7.96 -15.30
CA ALA A 117 -8.71 -9.20 -15.85
C ALA A 117 -10.05 -8.97 -16.60
N ASN A 118 -10.73 -7.87 -16.30
CA ASN A 118 -11.90 -7.35 -17.02
C ASN A 118 -11.50 -6.32 -18.08
#